data_AF-A0A922W5P7-F1
#
_entry.id   AF-A0A922W5P7-F1
#
_cell.length_a   1.000
_cell.length_b   1.000
_cell.length_c   1.000
_cell.angle_alpha   90.00
_cell.angle_beta   90.00
_cell.angle_gamma   90.00
#
_symmetry.space_group_name_H-M   'P 1'
#
loop_
_entity.id
_entity.type
_entity.pdbx_description
1 polymer ?
#
loop_
_entity_poly.entity_id
_entity_poly.type
_entity_poly.pdbx_seq_one_letter_code
_entity_poly.pdbx_strand_id
1 'polypeptide(L)'
;MSLRLTVSAAVLALAAFASSAAQADEGMWTFDNFPTATVNAKYGTDIDQAWLDSVRGAAVRLSSGCSASVVSGQGLVLTNHHCVVSCVQDLSDAENDYVQNGWMPAAREQERQCPGVQAQILTEITDVTDQVLTAGAGLEGAAFVQARNAVSRAIQEEACGDDDTRTCQVISFYRGGRFALYEYRNYSDVRLAFAPEFQAAFFGGDPDNFNYPRYALDAAFLRLYENGQVVETPNHLTW
;
A
#
# COMPACT_ATOMS: atom_id res chain seq x y z
N MET A 1 46.01 -23.33 36.04
CA MET A 1 45.99 -22.98 34.60
C MET A 1 44.90 -23.74 33.83
N SER A 2 44.59 -24.99 34.19
CA SER A 2 43.57 -25.84 33.55
C SER A 2 42.13 -25.33 33.63
N LEU A 3 41.69 -24.75 34.76
CA LEU A 3 40.32 -24.29 34.96
C LEU A 3 39.97 -23.02 34.14
N ARG A 4 40.98 -22.19 33.82
CA ARG A 4 40.78 -21.00 32.97
C ARG A 4 40.62 -21.37 31.51
N LEU A 5 41.34 -22.39 31.03
CA LEU A 5 41.20 -22.89 29.66
C LEU A 5 39.84 -23.57 29.41
N THR A 6 39.31 -24.33 30.38
CA THR A 6 38.00 -24.99 30.23
C THR A 6 36.83 -23.99 30.24
N VAL A 7 36.91 -22.94 31.07
CA VAL A 7 35.89 -21.88 31.08
C VAL A 7 35.93 -21.05 29.78
N SER A 8 37.12 -20.74 29.25
CA SER A 8 37.24 -20.04 27.97
C SER A 8 36.74 -20.86 26.78
N ALA A 9 36.96 -22.18 26.77
CA ALA A 9 36.45 -23.07 25.74
C ALA A 9 34.92 -23.21 25.78
N ALA A 10 34.33 -23.25 26.99
CA ALA A 10 32.87 -23.31 27.16
C ALA A 10 32.18 -22.01 26.72
N VAL A 11 32.80 -20.84 26.95
CA VAL A 11 32.28 -19.54 26.51
C VAL A 11 32.35 -19.39 24.98
N LEU A 12 33.43 -19.84 24.33
CA LEU A 12 33.51 -19.84 22.86
C LEU A 12 32.50 -20.78 22.21
N ALA A 13 32.27 -21.96 22.80
CA ALA A 13 31.26 -22.89 22.30
C ALA A 13 29.83 -22.32 22.43
N LEU A 14 29.50 -21.65 23.54
CA LEU A 14 28.19 -21.00 23.72
C LEU A 14 27.96 -19.83 22.74
N ALA A 15 29.00 -19.06 22.41
CA ALA A 15 28.92 -17.97 21.44
C ALA A 15 28.71 -18.47 19.99
N ALA A 16 29.25 -19.65 19.66
CA ALA A 16 29.07 -20.28 18.35
C ALA A 16 27.66 -20.87 18.15
N PHE A 17 26.96 -21.25 19.22
CA PHE A 17 25.56 -21.71 19.14
C PHE A 17 24.52 -20.58 19.15
N ALA A 18 24.92 -19.35 19.50
CA ALA A 18 24.04 -18.18 19.53
C ALA A 18 23.95 -17.42 18.18
N SER A 19 24.66 -17.89 17.15
CA SER A 19 24.72 -17.26 15.83
C SER A 19 24.06 -18.13 14.75
N SER A 20 22.91 -18.71 15.07
CA SER A 20 21.94 -19.02 14.01
C SER A 20 21.58 -17.68 13.35
N ALA A 21 22.05 -17.46 12.12
CA ALA A 21 21.58 -16.35 11.31
C ALA A 21 20.04 -16.41 11.34
N ALA A 22 19.40 -15.37 11.86
CA ALA A 22 17.97 -15.23 11.75
C ALA A 22 17.66 -15.18 10.25
N GLN A 23 17.17 -16.29 9.70
CA GLN A 23 16.66 -16.38 8.34
C GLN A 23 15.21 -15.92 8.42
N ALA A 24 15.02 -14.61 8.55
CA ALA A 24 13.71 -14.04 8.32
C ALA A 24 13.42 -14.13 6.81
N ASP A 25 12.21 -14.56 6.46
CA ASP A 25 11.62 -14.25 5.16
C ASP A 25 11.30 -12.75 5.19
N GLU A 26 12.33 -11.94 5.00
CA GLU A 26 12.32 -10.50 5.22
C GLU A 26 12.21 -9.76 3.89
N GLY A 27 11.40 -8.71 3.84
CA GLY A 27 11.50 -7.68 2.82
C GLY A 27 10.15 -7.14 2.35
N MET A 28 10.01 -5.82 2.40
CA MET A 28 9.03 -5.08 1.61
C MET A 28 9.73 -4.63 0.34
N TRP A 29 9.57 -5.42 -0.73
CA TRP A 29 10.23 -5.19 -2.01
C TRP A 29 9.40 -4.26 -2.88
N THR A 30 10.05 -3.35 -3.61
CA THR A 30 9.37 -2.50 -4.58
C THR A 30 9.14 -3.26 -5.90
N PHE A 31 8.13 -2.86 -6.68
CA PHE A 31 7.79 -3.52 -7.95
C PHE A 31 8.93 -3.50 -8.99
N ASP A 32 9.80 -2.51 -8.90
CA ASP A 32 10.95 -2.27 -9.78
C ASP A 32 12.28 -2.86 -9.24
N ASN A 33 12.26 -3.44 -8.02
CA ASN A 33 13.45 -4.05 -7.40
C ASN A 33 13.07 -5.34 -6.64
N PHE A 34 12.17 -6.14 -7.22
CA PHE A 34 11.73 -7.40 -6.65
C PHE A 34 12.78 -8.50 -6.89
N PRO A 35 13.17 -9.31 -5.89
CA PRO A 35 14.18 -10.35 -6.04
C PRO A 35 13.61 -11.62 -6.69
N THR A 36 13.14 -11.49 -7.92
CA THR A 36 12.38 -12.51 -8.68
C THR A 36 13.03 -13.89 -8.65
N ALA A 37 14.31 -14.00 -8.99
CA ALA A 37 15.01 -15.29 -9.05
C ALA A 37 15.04 -15.99 -7.69
N THR A 38 15.28 -15.23 -6.61
CA THR A 38 15.34 -15.77 -5.24
C THR A 38 13.96 -16.21 -4.77
N VAL A 39 12.92 -15.40 -4.99
CA VAL A 39 11.54 -15.71 -4.59
C VAL A 39 11.03 -16.94 -5.34
N ASN A 40 11.20 -16.97 -6.66
CA ASN A 40 10.77 -18.11 -7.48
C ASN A 40 11.49 -19.40 -7.08
N ALA A 41 12.80 -19.36 -6.87
CA ALA A 41 13.56 -20.54 -6.44
C ALA A 41 13.14 -21.03 -5.04
N LYS A 42 12.80 -20.11 -4.13
CA LYS A 42 12.45 -20.43 -2.74
C LYS A 42 11.02 -20.97 -2.60
N TYR A 43 10.05 -20.34 -3.26
CA TYR A 43 8.63 -20.64 -3.09
C TYR A 43 8.02 -21.43 -4.25
N GLY A 44 8.78 -21.70 -5.31
CA GLY A 44 8.29 -22.41 -6.49
C GLY A 44 7.25 -21.60 -7.28
N THR A 45 7.37 -20.27 -7.27
CA THR A 45 6.51 -19.35 -8.04
C THR A 45 7.10 -19.06 -9.41
N ASP A 46 6.26 -18.56 -10.32
CA ASP A 46 6.65 -18.08 -11.65
C ASP A 46 6.42 -16.57 -11.79
N ILE A 47 6.83 -15.80 -10.78
CA ILE A 47 6.70 -14.34 -10.82
C ILE A 47 7.64 -13.79 -11.89
N ASP A 48 7.14 -12.91 -12.75
CA ASP A 48 7.93 -12.14 -13.70
C ASP A 48 7.55 -10.66 -13.65
N GLN A 49 8.17 -9.85 -14.50
CA GLN A 49 7.88 -8.41 -14.53
C GLN A 49 6.44 -8.12 -15.00
N ALA A 50 5.90 -8.91 -15.92
CA ALA A 50 4.53 -8.72 -16.40
C ALA A 50 3.51 -8.99 -15.29
N TRP A 51 3.76 -10.00 -14.46
CA TRP A 51 2.97 -10.27 -13.25
C TRP A 51 3.08 -9.12 -12.24
N LEU A 52 4.29 -8.61 -11.97
CA LEU A 52 4.50 -7.47 -11.06
C LEU A 52 3.78 -6.21 -11.55
N ASP A 53 3.83 -5.94 -12.85
CA ASP A 53 3.11 -4.82 -13.48
C ASP A 53 1.59 -4.99 -13.40
N SER A 54 1.09 -6.22 -13.58
CA SER A 54 -0.33 -6.53 -13.40
C SER A 54 -0.79 -6.28 -11.97
N VAL A 55 -0.02 -6.75 -10.97
CA VAL A 55 -0.35 -6.55 -9.56
C VAL A 55 -0.24 -5.07 -9.16
N ARG A 56 0.80 -4.37 -9.62
CA ARG A 56 0.95 -2.92 -9.44
C ARG A 56 -0.25 -2.15 -10.00
N GLY A 57 -0.67 -2.50 -11.22
CA GLY A 57 -1.81 -1.86 -11.89
C GLY A 57 -3.17 -2.15 -11.23
N ALA A 58 -3.25 -3.20 -10.41
CA ALA A 58 -4.45 -3.50 -9.62
C ALA A 58 -4.35 -3.01 -8.16
N ALA A 59 -3.17 -2.66 -7.65
CA ALA A 59 -2.97 -2.19 -6.29
C ALA A 59 -3.45 -0.74 -6.13
N VAL A 60 -4.26 -0.49 -5.11
CA VAL A 60 -4.88 0.81 -4.83
C VAL A 60 -4.39 1.34 -3.48
N ARG A 61 -3.93 2.59 -3.47
CA ARG A 61 -3.73 3.38 -2.26
C ARG A 61 -4.99 4.22 -2.00
N LEU A 62 -5.61 4.02 -0.84
CA LEU A 62 -6.72 4.87 -0.40
C LEU A 62 -6.18 6.07 0.38
N SER A 63 -6.77 7.25 0.19
CA SER A 63 -6.40 8.46 0.95
C SER A 63 -6.64 8.33 2.45
N SER A 64 -7.43 7.33 2.88
CA SER A 64 -7.63 6.95 4.29
C SER A 64 -6.38 6.32 4.95
N GLY A 65 -5.32 6.08 4.18
CA GLY A 65 -4.09 5.44 4.67
C GLY A 65 -4.09 3.91 4.53
N CYS A 66 -5.09 3.35 3.86
CA CYS A 66 -5.23 1.92 3.63
C CYS A 66 -4.75 1.47 2.24
N SER A 67 -4.50 0.17 2.13
CA SER A 67 -4.34 -0.52 0.85
C SER A 67 -5.66 -1.14 0.40
N ALA A 68 -5.81 -1.29 -0.91
CA ALA A 68 -6.95 -1.93 -1.54
C ALA A 68 -6.50 -2.55 -2.88
N SER A 69 -7.40 -3.24 -3.57
CA SER A 69 -7.11 -3.81 -4.89
C SER A 69 -8.32 -3.73 -5.81
N VAL A 70 -8.10 -3.46 -7.10
CA VAL A 70 -9.12 -3.60 -8.12
C VAL A 70 -9.33 -5.09 -8.40
N VAL A 71 -10.58 -5.54 -8.34
CA VAL A 71 -10.96 -6.97 -8.41
C VAL A 71 -12.03 -7.26 -9.47
N SER A 72 -12.28 -6.32 -10.39
CA SER A 72 -13.14 -6.52 -11.55
C SER A 72 -12.76 -5.56 -12.67
N GLY A 73 -13.15 -5.88 -13.91
CA GLY A 73 -13.01 -4.97 -15.05
C GLY A 73 -13.84 -3.68 -14.97
N GLN A 74 -14.73 -3.56 -13.98
CA GLN A 74 -15.67 -2.44 -13.81
C GLN A 74 -15.46 -1.73 -12.46
N GLY A 75 -14.19 -1.51 -12.12
CA GLY A 75 -13.77 -0.58 -11.08
C GLY A 75 -14.10 -1.01 -9.64
N LEU A 76 -14.55 -2.24 -9.42
CA LEU A 76 -14.77 -2.78 -8.07
C LEU A 76 -13.43 -2.89 -7.34
N VAL A 77 -13.37 -2.35 -6.13
CA VAL A 77 -12.18 -2.29 -5.29
C VAL A 77 -12.45 -3.01 -3.97
N LEU A 78 -11.63 -4.01 -3.62
CA LEU A 78 -11.66 -4.72 -2.36
C LEU A 78 -10.70 -4.07 -1.35
N THR A 79 -11.17 -3.82 -0.14
CA THR A 79 -10.37 -3.37 1.00
C THR A 79 -10.93 -3.94 2.31
N ASN A 80 -10.36 -3.58 3.44
CA ASN A 80 -10.89 -3.96 4.75
C ASN A 80 -12.08 -3.08 5.15
N HIS A 81 -12.99 -3.60 5.98
CA HIS A 81 -14.10 -2.81 6.50
C HIS A 81 -13.59 -1.65 7.37
N HIS A 82 -12.58 -1.90 8.23
CA HIS A 82 -12.02 -0.84 9.06
C HIS A 82 -11.37 0.31 8.26
N CYS A 83 -11.00 0.06 6.99
CA CYS A 83 -10.46 1.08 6.08
C CYS A 83 -11.52 2.04 5.54
N VAL A 84 -12.79 1.65 5.59
CA VAL A 84 -13.92 2.43 5.07
C VAL A 84 -14.96 2.75 6.13
N VAL A 85 -14.78 2.30 7.38
CA VAL A 85 -15.77 2.50 8.45
C VAL A 85 -16.13 3.98 8.66
N SER A 86 -15.16 4.90 8.48
CA SER A 86 -15.44 6.34 8.51
C SER A 86 -16.36 6.78 7.38
N CYS A 87 -16.17 6.28 6.15
CA CYS A 87 -17.10 6.51 5.06
C CYS A 87 -18.50 5.95 5.38
N VAL A 88 -18.59 4.74 5.94
CA VAL A 88 -19.88 4.14 6.33
C VAL A 88 -20.58 5.00 7.39
N GLN A 89 -19.83 5.50 8.36
CA GLN A 89 -20.31 6.43 9.39
C GLN A 89 -20.81 7.73 8.78
N ASP A 90 -20.03 8.36 7.90
CA ASP A 90 -20.37 9.63 7.25
C ASP A 90 -21.60 9.52 6.34
N LEU A 91 -21.85 8.32 5.79
CA LEU A 91 -23.03 8.04 4.97
C LEU A 91 -24.28 7.72 5.80
N SER A 92 -24.12 7.38 7.08
CA SER A 92 -25.21 7.07 8.00
C SER A 92 -25.92 8.34 8.47
N ASP A 93 -27.17 8.19 8.91
CA ASP A 93 -27.99 9.29 9.43
C ASP A 93 -28.81 8.83 10.65
N ALA A 94 -29.69 9.69 11.16
CA ALA A 94 -30.49 9.40 12.34
C ALA A 94 -31.49 8.25 12.13
N GLU A 95 -31.86 7.95 10.89
CA GLU A 95 -32.83 6.91 10.51
C GLU A 95 -32.12 5.63 10.04
N ASN A 96 -30.91 5.75 9.47
CA ASN A 96 -30.17 4.68 8.84
C ASN A 96 -28.74 4.60 9.39
N ASP A 97 -28.50 3.63 10.28
CA ASP A 97 -27.15 3.28 10.74
C ASP A 97 -26.57 2.16 9.87
N TYR A 98 -25.74 2.53 8.88
CA TYR A 98 -25.10 1.57 7.98
C TYR A 98 -23.89 0.88 8.61
N VAL A 99 -23.36 1.40 9.72
CA VAL A 99 -22.30 0.72 10.47
C VAL A 99 -22.90 -0.49 11.18
N GLN A 100 -24.02 -0.28 11.87
CA GLN A 100 -24.71 -1.35 12.56
C GLN A 100 -25.31 -2.38 11.58
N ASN A 101 -26.00 -1.91 10.54
CA ASN A 101 -26.83 -2.75 9.67
C ASN A 101 -26.16 -3.15 8.35
N GLY A 102 -24.94 -2.68 8.11
CA GLY A 102 -24.24 -2.88 6.85
C GLY A 102 -24.82 -2.04 5.71
N TRP A 103 -24.20 -2.19 4.55
CA TRP A 103 -24.54 -1.51 3.30
C TRP A 103 -24.42 -2.51 2.15
N MET A 104 -25.54 -2.79 1.49
CA MET A 104 -25.60 -3.62 0.29
C MET A 104 -26.71 -3.08 -0.64
N PRO A 105 -26.40 -2.09 -1.48
CA PRO A 105 -27.37 -1.54 -2.41
C PRO A 105 -27.80 -2.60 -3.43
N ALA A 106 -29.06 -2.55 -3.85
CA ALA A 106 -29.60 -3.49 -4.82
C ALA A 106 -29.12 -3.19 -6.25
N ALA A 107 -28.70 -1.95 -6.51
CA ALA A 107 -28.28 -1.47 -7.81
C ALA A 107 -27.07 -0.52 -7.70
N ARG A 108 -26.25 -0.45 -8.74
CA ARG A 108 -25.01 0.36 -8.75
C ARG A 108 -25.28 1.85 -8.62
N GLU A 109 -26.41 2.30 -9.13
CA GLU A 109 -26.86 3.69 -9.08
C GLU A 109 -27.13 4.16 -7.64
N GLN A 110 -27.30 3.22 -6.71
CA GLN A 110 -27.49 3.50 -5.30
C GLN A 110 -26.16 3.57 -4.53
N GLU A 111 -25.03 3.14 -5.12
CA GLU A 111 -23.70 3.26 -4.51
C GLU A 111 -23.42 4.74 -4.19
N ARG A 112 -22.98 5.02 -2.95
CA ARG A 112 -22.83 6.38 -2.43
C ARG A 112 -21.37 6.79 -2.36
N GLN A 113 -21.04 8.00 -2.80
CA GLN A 113 -19.68 8.52 -2.73
C GLN A 113 -19.20 8.64 -1.28
N CYS A 114 -18.02 8.09 -1.00
CA CYS A 114 -17.35 8.23 0.28
C CYS A 114 -16.75 9.64 0.40
N PRO A 115 -17.21 10.47 1.36
CA PRO A 115 -16.69 11.83 1.51
C PRO A 115 -15.18 11.83 1.79
N GLY A 116 -14.42 12.61 1.01
CA GLY A 116 -12.97 12.79 1.21
C GLY A 116 -12.09 11.57 0.90
N VAL A 117 -12.68 10.45 0.45
CA VAL A 117 -11.93 9.26 0.04
C VAL A 117 -11.53 9.39 -1.43
N GLN A 118 -10.24 9.20 -1.70
CA GLN A 118 -9.67 9.08 -3.04
C GLN A 118 -8.97 7.73 -3.16
N ALA A 119 -8.95 7.20 -4.38
CA ALA A 119 -8.23 5.99 -4.72
C ALA A 119 -7.13 6.32 -5.73
N GLN A 120 -5.94 5.75 -5.52
CA GLN A 120 -4.77 6.05 -6.33
C GLN A 120 -4.11 4.75 -6.79
N ILE A 121 -3.86 4.61 -8.09
CA ILE A 121 -3.20 3.45 -8.68
C ILE A 121 -1.83 3.88 -9.20
N LEU A 122 -0.77 3.18 -8.80
CA LEU A 122 0.60 3.48 -9.23
C LEU A 122 0.78 3.09 -10.70
N THR A 123 0.95 4.07 -11.59
CA THR A 123 1.08 3.86 -13.03
C THR A 123 2.53 3.77 -13.51
N GLU A 124 3.46 4.46 -12.84
CA GLU A 124 4.87 4.48 -13.25
C GLU A 124 5.81 4.70 -12.06
N ILE A 125 7.02 4.13 -12.17
CA ILE A 125 8.14 4.31 -11.24
C ILE A 125 9.37 4.65 -12.06
N THR A 126 9.92 5.86 -11.87
CA THR A 126 11.07 6.35 -12.61
C THR A 126 12.22 6.65 -11.64
N ASP A 127 13.40 6.08 -11.86
CA ASP A 127 14.57 6.40 -11.04
C ASP A 127 15.05 7.83 -11.32
N VAL A 128 15.13 8.65 -10.29
CA VAL A 128 15.58 10.05 -10.36
C VAL A 128 16.76 10.30 -9.43
N THR A 129 17.47 9.23 -9.05
CA THR A 129 18.52 9.27 -8.04
C THR A 129 19.62 10.24 -8.40
N ASP A 130 20.15 10.14 -9.63
CA ASP A 130 21.28 10.97 -10.08
C ASP A 130 20.92 12.46 -10.09
N GLN A 131 19.70 12.80 -10.51
CA GLN A 131 19.22 14.19 -10.52
C GLN A 131 19.18 14.77 -9.10
N VAL A 132 18.60 14.02 -8.16
CA VAL A 132 18.45 14.44 -6.77
C VAL A 132 19.80 14.50 -6.05
N LEU A 133 20.68 13.51 -6.26
CA LEU A 133 22.01 13.48 -5.65
C LEU A 133 22.91 14.61 -6.17
N THR A 134 22.86 14.88 -7.49
CA THR A 134 23.64 15.97 -8.10
C THR A 134 23.25 17.33 -7.55
N ALA A 135 21.95 17.58 -7.33
CA ALA A 135 21.47 18.86 -6.79
C ALA A 135 21.99 19.14 -5.37
N GLY A 136 22.23 18.11 -4.56
CA GLY A 136 22.76 18.23 -3.21
C GLY A 136 24.29 18.21 -3.11
N ALA A 137 25.01 17.94 -4.21
CA ALA A 137 26.44 17.69 -4.17
C ALA A 137 27.24 18.91 -3.65
N GLY A 138 28.07 18.69 -2.64
CA GLY A 138 28.91 19.74 -2.03
C GLY A 138 28.15 20.75 -1.17
N LEU A 139 26.85 20.55 -0.94
CA LEU A 139 26.04 21.36 -0.02
C LEU A 139 25.92 20.69 1.34
N GLU A 140 25.72 21.51 2.38
CA GLU A 140 25.53 21.04 3.75
C GLU A 140 24.31 21.71 4.42
N GLY A 141 23.86 21.12 5.53
CA GLY A 141 22.81 21.68 6.38
C GLY A 141 21.52 22.04 5.61
N ALA A 142 21.01 23.24 5.85
CA ALA A 142 19.76 23.71 5.23
C ALA A 142 19.86 23.82 3.70
N ALA A 143 21.03 24.20 3.16
CA ALA A 143 21.22 24.35 1.72
C ALA A 143 21.09 23.01 0.99
N PHE A 144 21.63 21.93 1.56
CA PHE A 144 21.50 20.57 1.04
C PHE A 144 20.04 20.13 0.93
N VAL A 145 19.26 20.32 2.00
CA VAL A 145 17.84 19.94 2.05
C VAL A 145 17.02 20.78 1.08
N GLN A 146 17.27 22.08 1.02
CA GLN A 146 16.56 22.99 0.11
C GLN A 146 16.80 22.65 -1.35
N ALA A 147 18.05 22.37 -1.75
CA ALA A 147 18.38 22.01 -3.12
C ALA A 147 17.71 20.71 -3.56
N ARG A 148 17.73 19.68 -2.70
CA ARG A 148 17.06 18.40 -2.97
C ARG A 148 15.54 18.54 -3.03
N ASN A 149 14.93 19.30 -2.12
CA ASN A 149 13.49 19.56 -2.16
C ASN A 149 13.09 20.38 -3.38
N ALA A 150 13.95 21.30 -3.84
CA ALA A 150 13.68 22.11 -5.03
C ALA A 150 13.69 21.26 -6.31
N VAL A 151 14.70 20.40 -6.49
CA VAL A 151 14.74 19.51 -7.66
C VAL A 151 13.63 18.46 -7.61
N SER A 152 13.32 17.87 -6.45
CA SER A 152 12.18 16.93 -6.33
C SER A 152 10.85 17.57 -6.70
N ARG A 153 10.61 18.83 -6.29
CA ARG A 153 9.41 19.57 -6.67
C ARG A 153 9.38 19.84 -8.18
N ALA A 154 10.50 20.28 -8.77
CA ALA A 154 10.58 20.52 -10.21
C ALA A 154 10.29 19.24 -11.02
N ILE A 155 10.84 18.09 -10.60
CA ILE A 155 10.56 16.78 -11.20
C ILE A 155 9.06 16.45 -11.15
N GLN A 156 8.42 16.67 -10.00
CA GLN A 156 6.98 16.40 -9.85
C GLN A 156 6.12 17.34 -10.70
N GLU A 157 6.47 18.63 -10.74
CA GLU A 157 5.78 19.65 -11.55
C GLU A 157 5.94 19.36 -13.05
N GLU A 158 7.12 18.91 -13.50
CA GLU A 158 7.36 18.52 -14.89
C GLU A 158 6.53 17.30 -15.30
N ALA A 159 6.43 16.30 -14.43
CA ALA A 159 5.76 15.03 -14.74
C ALA A 159 4.22 15.11 -14.68
N CYS A 160 3.67 15.79 -13.68
CA CYS A 160 2.22 15.86 -13.48
C CYS A 160 1.59 17.24 -13.74
N GLY A 161 2.35 18.33 -13.65
CA GLY A 161 1.82 19.69 -13.77
C GLY A 161 0.61 19.94 -12.85
N ASP A 162 -0.43 20.58 -13.42
CA ASP A 162 -1.70 20.88 -12.76
C ASP A 162 -2.79 19.82 -13.04
N ASP A 163 -2.42 18.61 -13.48
CA ASP A 163 -3.37 17.52 -13.77
C ASP A 163 -3.85 16.87 -12.46
N ASP A 164 -5.08 17.21 -12.03
CA ASP A 164 -5.70 16.68 -10.82
C ASP A 164 -6.03 15.18 -10.90
N THR A 165 -6.05 14.63 -12.13
CA THR A 165 -6.26 13.21 -12.40
C THR A 165 -5.01 12.39 -12.13
N ARG A 166 -3.87 13.04 -11.84
CA ARG A 166 -2.58 12.40 -11.53
C ARG A 166 -1.95 12.94 -10.25
N THR A 167 -1.06 12.14 -9.66
CA THR A 167 -0.21 12.60 -8.55
C THR A 167 1.19 12.06 -8.72
N CYS A 168 2.16 12.96 -8.70
CA CYS A 168 3.57 12.66 -8.82
C CYS A 168 4.26 12.89 -7.48
N GLN A 169 5.03 11.90 -7.00
CA GLN A 169 5.73 11.96 -5.72
C GLN A 169 7.14 11.44 -5.86
N VAL A 170 8.16 12.24 -5.52
CA VAL A 170 9.52 11.73 -5.37
C VAL A 170 9.65 11.04 -4.02
N ILE A 171 9.84 9.72 -4.06
CA ILE A 171 10.02 8.86 -2.89
C ILE A 171 11.51 8.67 -2.63
N SER A 172 11.91 8.84 -1.37
CA SER A 172 13.29 8.64 -0.90
C SER A 172 13.40 7.27 -0.25
N PHE A 173 14.25 6.40 -0.81
CA PHE A 173 14.54 5.07 -0.27
C PHE A 173 15.90 5.05 0.44
N TYR A 174 16.08 4.06 1.32
CA TYR A 174 17.37 3.74 1.96
C TYR A 174 18.04 4.95 2.63
N ARG A 175 17.24 5.80 3.29
CA ARG A 175 17.69 7.05 3.93
C ARG A 175 18.38 8.02 2.95
N GLY A 176 17.92 8.03 1.70
CA GLY A 176 18.43 8.88 0.63
C GLY A 176 19.53 8.25 -0.22
N GLY A 177 19.68 6.93 -0.17
CA GLY A 177 20.53 6.18 -1.08
C GLY A 177 19.93 6.00 -2.48
N ARG A 178 18.61 6.20 -2.63
CA ARG A 178 17.90 6.12 -3.90
C ARG A 178 16.68 7.04 -3.90
N PHE A 179 16.32 7.58 -5.06
CA PHE A 179 15.12 8.37 -5.29
C PHE A 179 14.36 7.83 -6.50
N ALA A 180 13.04 7.72 -6.39
CA ALA A 180 12.19 7.40 -7.52
C ALA A 180 10.99 8.33 -7.57
N LEU A 181 10.65 8.81 -8.76
CA LEU A 181 9.38 9.46 -9.04
C LEU A 181 8.30 8.39 -9.19
N TYR A 182 7.28 8.46 -8.35
CA TYR A 182 6.10 7.62 -8.42
C TYR A 182 4.97 8.44 -9.03
N GLU A 183 4.35 7.91 -10.08
CA GLU A 183 3.21 8.53 -10.74
C GLU A 183 1.96 7.70 -10.48
N TYR A 184 0.92 8.37 -10.00
CA TYR A 184 -0.37 7.75 -9.67
C TYR A 184 -1.47 8.28 -10.57
N ARG A 185 -2.39 7.40 -10.97
CA ARG A 185 -3.72 7.78 -11.46
C ARG A 185 -4.66 7.95 -10.27
N ASN A 186 -5.31 9.11 -10.17
CA ASN A 186 -6.20 9.47 -9.06
C ASN A 186 -7.69 9.39 -9.42
N TYR A 187 -8.47 8.76 -8.56
CA TYR A 187 -9.92 8.74 -8.64
C TYR A 187 -10.52 9.43 -7.41
N SER A 188 -11.28 10.49 -7.64
CA SER A 188 -11.93 11.29 -6.59
C SER A 188 -13.40 10.91 -6.36
N ASP A 189 -14.05 10.25 -7.32
CA ASP A 189 -15.38 9.65 -7.16
C ASP A 189 -15.21 8.16 -6.79
N VAL A 190 -15.11 7.90 -5.49
CA VAL A 190 -15.00 6.56 -4.92
C VAL A 190 -16.26 6.27 -4.12
N ARG A 191 -17.03 5.25 -4.52
CA ARG A 191 -18.34 4.96 -3.93
C ARG A 191 -18.35 3.68 -3.14
N LEU A 192 -19.07 3.66 -2.01
CA LEU A 192 -19.30 2.48 -1.22
C LEU A 192 -20.24 1.52 -1.95
N ALA A 193 -19.72 0.35 -2.30
CA ALA A 193 -20.45 -0.70 -3.01
C ALA A 193 -20.93 -1.81 -2.07
N PHE A 194 -20.20 -2.09 -0.99
CA PHE A 194 -20.59 -3.04 0.03
C PHE A 194 -19.82 -2.83 1.34
N ALA A 195 -20.50 -2.96 2.47
CA ALA A 195 -19.90 -3.13 3.79
C ALA A 195 -20.78 -4.08 4.62
N PRO A 196 -20.26 -5.13 5.25
CA PRO A 196 -21.04 -5.97 6.14
C PRO A 196 -21.38 -5.23 7.44
N GLU A 197 -22.28 -5.79 8.25
CA GLU A 197 -22.58 -5.29 9.59
C GLU A 197 -21.30 -5.23 10.44
N PHE A 198 -21.17 -4.19 11.28
CA PHE A 198 -19.99 -4.01 12.13
C PHE A 198 -19.70 -5.23 13.02
N GLN A 199 -20.73 -5.94 13.48
CA GLN A 199 -20.57 -7.14 14.27
C GLN A 199 -19.89 -8.29 13.50
N ALA A 200 -20.10 -8.38 12.19
CA ALA A 200 -19.40 -9.34 11.34
C ALA A 200 -17.98 -8.84 11.00
N ALA A 201 -17.84 -7.56 10.64
CA ALA A 201 -16.57 -6.94 10.28
C ALA A 201 -15.55 -6.88 11.41
N PHE A 202 -16.03 -6.65 12.63
CA PHE A 202 -15.22 -6.49 13.84
C PHE A 202 -15.58 -7.55 14.88
N PHE A 203 -15.93 -8.76 14.42
CA PHE A 203 -16.24 -9.89 15.28
C PHE A 203 -15.13 -10.14 16.29
N GLY A 204 -15.50 -10.34 17.56
CA GLY A 204 -14.58 -10.48 18.69
C GLY A 204 -14.04 -9.16 19.25
N GLY A 205 -14.25 -8.05 18.54
CA GLY A 205 -13.93 -6.71 19.00
C GLY A 205 -12.43 -6.45 19.22
N ASP A 206 -12.15 -5.50 20.10
CA ASP A 206 -10.80 -5.19 20.60
C ASP A 206 -10.12 -6.40 21.27
N PRO A 207 -10.80 -7.25 22.06
CA PRO A 207 -10.18 -8.45 22.64
C PRO A 207 -9.54 -9.37 21.60
N ASP A 208 -10.18 -9.53 20.44
CA ASP A 208 -9.63 -10.38 19.38
C ASP A 208 -8.66 -9.60 18.47
N ASN A 209 -8.49 -8.28 18.64
CA ASN A 209 -7.60 -7.48 17.79
C ASN A 209 -6.15 -7.91 18.05
N PHE A 210 -5.35 -8.03 16.99
CA PHE A 210 -3.99 -8.59 17.04
C PHE A 210 -3.87 -10.03 17.58
N ASN A 211 -4.97 -10.79 17.63
CA ASN A 211 -4.97 -12.17 18.11
C ASN A 211 -5.30 -13.18 17.00
N TYR A 212 -4.86 -14.43 17.23
CA TYR A 212 -5.22 -15.60 16.44
C TYR A 212 -5.70 -16.71 17.39
N PRO A 213 -6.75 -17.47 17.06
CA PRO A 213 -7.55 -17.41 15.83
C PRO A 213 -8.43 -16.17 15.73
N ARG A 214 -8.72 -15.73 14.50
CA ARG A 214 -9.54 -14.55 14.18
C ARG A 214 -10.65 -14.96 13.20
N TYR A 215 -11.87 -14.50 13.44
CA TYR A 215 -13.07 -14.92 12.68
C TYR A 215 -13.85 -13.74 12.06
N ALA A 216 -13.28 -12.54 12.09
CA ALA A 216 -13.91 -11.33 11.58
C ALA A 216 -13.91 -11.30 10.03
N LEU A 217 -15.03 -10.90 9.44
CA LEU A 217 -15.15 -10.62 8.00
C LEU A 217 -14.74 -9.17 7.73
N ASP A 218 -13.47 -8.86 7.95
CA ASP A 218 -12.95 -7.50 7.79
C ASP A 218 -12.70 -7.18 6.30
N ALA A 219 -13.81 -7.02 5.56
CA ALA A 219 -13.82 -6.77 4.12
C ALA A 219 -14.93 -5.80 3.75
N ALA A 220 -14.68 -4.95 2.75
CA ALA A 220 -15.63 -4.06 2.15
C ALA A 220 -15.29 -3.83 0.68
N PHE A 221 -16.27 -3.39 -0.10
CA PHE A 221 -16.07 -3.02 -1.49
C PHE A 221 -16.40 -1.55 -1.74
N LEU A 222 -15.51 -0.92 -2.50
CA LEU A 222 -15.70 0.38 -3.11
C LEU A 222 -15.84 0.19 -4.62
N ARG A 223 -16.27 1.23 -5.34
CA ARG A 223 -16.21 1.30 -6.79
C ARG A 223 -15.67 2.63 -7.26
N LEU A 224 -14.79 2.59 -8.25
CA LEU A 224 -14.25 3.77 -8.91
C LEU A 224 -15.21 4.29 -9.97
N TYR A 225 -15.47 5.59 -9.92
CA TYR A 225 -16.23 6.33 -10.92
C TYR A 225 -15.41 7.48 -11.48
N GLU A 226 -15.75 7.89 -12.69
CA GLU A 226 -15.24 9.07 -13.35
C GLU A 226 -16.35 9.66 -14.23
N ASN A 227 -16.59 10.98 -14.10
CA ASN A 227 -17.64 11.67 -14.85
C ASN A 227 -19.03 11.00 -14.74
N GLY A 228 -19.33 10.43 -13.56
CA GLY A 228 -20.58 9.72 -13.28
C GLY A 228 -20.70 8.35 -13.93
N GLN A 229 -19.66 7.83 -14.57
CA GLN A 229 -19.59 6.49 -15.15
C GLN A 229 -18.62 5.60 -14.37
N VAL A 230 -18.83 4.29 -14.44
CA VAL A 230 -17.90 3.33 -13.84
C VAL A 230 -16.57 3.36 -14.59
N VAL A 231 -15.46 3.29 -13.85
CA VAL A 231 -14.13 3.21 -14.44
C VAL A 231 -13.87 1.81 -15.00
N GLU A 232 -13.51 1.75 -16.28
CA GLU A 232 -13.03 0.53 -16.94
C GLU A 232 -11.61 0.21 -16.46
N THR A 233 -11.41 -1.01 -15.97
CA THR A 233 -10.19 -1.43 -15.28
C THR A 233 -9.67 -2.75 -15.86
N PRO A 234 -9.06 -2.72 -17.06
CA PRO A 234 -8.59 -3.93 -17.73
C PRO A 234 -7.54 -4.70 -16.90
N ASN A 235 -6.76 -3.99 -16.08
CA ASN A 235 -5.86 -4.58 -15.10
C ASN A 235 -6.59 -4.72 -13.75
N HIS A 236 -6.94 -5.94 -13.37
CA HIS A 236 -7.59 -6.26 -12.10
C HIS A 236 -7.19 -7.66 -11.64
N LEU A 237 -7.30 -7.90 -10.32
CA LEU A 237 -7.13 -9.23 -9.77
C LEU A 237 -8.35 -10.09 -10.08
N THR A 238 -8.10 -11.37 -10.33
CA THR A 238 -9.12 -12.40 -10.54
C THR A 238 -8.99 -13.46 -9.45
N TRP A 239 -10.12 -14.05 -9.07
CA TRP A 239 -10.21 -15.12 -8.06
C TRP A 239 -10.10 -16.50 -8.72
#